data_AF-A0A7I8F0X4-F1
#
_entry.id   AF-A0A7I8F0X4-F1
#
_cell.length_a   1.000
_cell.length_b   1.000
_cell.length_c   1.000
_cell.angle_alpha   90.00
_cell.angle_beta   90.00
_cell.angle_gamma   90.00
#
_symmetry.space_group_name_H-M   'P 1'
#
loop_
_entity.id
_entity.type
_entity.pdbx_description
1 polymer ?
#
loop_
_entity_poly.entity_id
_entity_poly.type
_entity_poly.pdbx_seq_one_letter_code
_entity_poly.pdbx_strand_id
1 'polypeptide(L)'
;MFITLEPPTKDMKTEAASASLYHSVGWGKDDPRIQILSIDKLLQDAEVKMPPQHGTFKSAQLVQKGEPEVQQTSLGFYEESVEQL
;
A
#
# COMPACT_ATOMS: atom_id res chain seq x y z
N MET A 1 -14.83 -1.43 9.32
CA MET A 1 -14.95 -2.90 9.48
C MET A 1 -15.12 -3.20 10.96
N PHE A 2 -16.01 -4.12 11.31
CA PHE A 2 -16.22 -4.61 12.67
C PHE A 2 -15.99 -6.11 12.73
N ILE A 3 -15.43 -6.58 13.86
CA ILE A 3 -15.16 -7.99 14.11
C ILE A 3 -15.91 -8.42 15.37
N THR A 4 -16.59 -9.57 15.32
CA THR A 4 -17.35 -10.14 16.43
C THR A 4 -16.83 -11.51 16.84
N LEU A 5 -17.01 -11.87 18.11
CA LEU A 5 -16.73 -13.23 18.59
C LEU A 5 -17.85 -14.19 18.16
N GLU A 6 -19.10 -13.79 18.41
CA GLU A 6 -20.29 -14.55 18.05
C GLU A 6 -20.78 -14.22 16.63
N PRO A 7 -21.63 -15.07 16.02
CA PRO A 7 -22.27 -14.76 14.76
C PRO A 7 -23.06 -13.44 14.82
N PRO A 8 -22.97 -12.56 13.81
CA PRO A 8 -23.69 -11.29 13.82
C PRO A 8 -25.20 -11.49 13.80
N THR A 9 -25.92 -10.68 14.57
CA THR A 9 -27.38 -10.72 14.66
C THR A 9 -28.03 -10.29 13.33
N LYS A 10 -29.35 -10.49 13.21
CA LYS A 10 -30.09 -10.08 12.01
C LYS A 10 -30.01 -8.57 11.78
N ASP A 11 -30.17 -7.77 12.82
CA ASP A 11 -30.20 -6.31 12.70
C ASP A 11 -28.81 -5.80 12.30
N MET A 12 -27.74 -6.36 12.87
CA MET A 12 -26.36 -6.06 12.47
C MET A 12 -26.12 -6.32 10.98
N LYS A 13 -26.61 -7.46 10.45
CA LYS A 13 -26.50 -7.78 9.02
C LYS A 13 -27.31 -6.82 8.17
N THR A 14 -28.50 -6.43 8.63
CA THR A 14 -29.38 -5.49 7.94
C THR A 14 -28.71 -4.11 7.82
N GLU A 15 -28.16 -3.59 8.91
CA GLU A 15 -27.45 -2.31 8.92
C GLU A 15 -26.17 -2.34 8.07
N ALA A 16 -25.42 -3.44 8.10
CA ALA A 16 -24.25 -3.59 7.24
C ALA A 16 -24.62 -3.64 5.76
N ALA A 17 -25.74 -4.29 5.41
CA ALA A 17 -26.21 -4.40 4.02
C ALA A 17 -26.89 -3.12 3.51
N SER A 18 -27.51 -2.33 4.39
CA SER A 18 -28.11 -1.04 4.04
C SER A 18 -27.06 0.05 3.80
N ALA A 19 -25.84 -0.14 4.30
CA ALA A 19 -24.73 0.76 4.05
C ALA A 19 -24.35 0.80 2.56
N SER A 20 -23.99 1.99 2.07
CA SER A 20 -23.55 2.16 0.68
C SER A 20 -22.15 1.62 0.43
N LEU A 21 -21.77 1.49 -0.85
CA LEU A 21 -20.44 1.11 -1.26
C LEU A 21 -19.48 2.32 -1.23
N TYR A 22 -18.21 2.05 -0.95
CA TYR A 22 -17.11 2.98 -1.10
C TYR A 22 -16.40 2.70 -2.43
N HIS A 23 -16.37 3.71 -3.30
CA HIS A 23 -15.67 3.65 -4.57
C HIS A 23 -14.21 4.08 -4.41
N SER A 24 -13.27 3.17 -4.70
CA SER A 24 -11.83 3.44 -4.65
C SER A 24 -11.31 3.93 -6.00
N VAL A 25 -11.11 5.24 -6.14
CA VAL A 25 -10.68 5.85 -7.43
C VAL A 25 -9.34 5.28 -7.92
N GLY A 26 -8.38 5.07 -7.02
CA GLY A 26 -7.06 4.54 -7.38
C GLY A 26 -7.05 3.07 -7.84
N TRP A 27 -8.09 2.30 -7.51
CA TRP A 27 -8.17 0.87 -7.80
C TRP A 27 -9.38 0.48 -8.66
N GLY A 28 -10.30 1.42 -8.94
CA GLY A 28 -11.50 1.19 -9.73
C GLY A 28 -12.46 0.17 -9.14
N LYS A 29 -12.45 -0.03 -7.81
CA LYS A 29 -13.21 -1.07 -7.13
C LYS A 29 -14.17 -0.49 -6.10
N ASP A 30 -15.37 -1.07 -6.04
CA ASP A 30 -16.36 -0.80 -5.00
C ASP A 30 -16.27 -1.84 -3.89
N ASP A 31 -16.05 -1.39 -2.66
CA ASP A 31 -16.04 -2.23 -1.46
C ASP A 31 -17.09 -1.75 -0.45
N PRO A 32 -17.65 -2.62 0.40
CA PRO A 32 -18.67 -2.21 1.36
C PRO A 32 -18.12 -1.25 2.42
N ARG A 33 -18.83 -0.14 2.69
CA ARG A 33 -18.44 0.81 3.76
C ARG A 33 -18.52 0.19 5.15
N ILE A 34 -19.56 -0.59 5.38
CA ILE A 34 -19.77 -1.31 6.64
C ILE A 34 -19.69 -2.81 6.35
N GLN A 35 -18.88 -3.49 7.13
CA GLN A 35 -18.62 -4.92 7.04
C GLN A 35 -18.54 -5.47 8.45
N ILE A 36 -19.22 -6.59 8.69
CA ILE A 36 -19.21 -7.29 9.98
C ILE A 36 -18.81 -8.74 9.72
N LEU A 37 -17.67 -9.14 10.26
CA LEU A 37 -17.15 -10.49 10.17
C LEU A 37 -17.00 -11.05 11.59
N SER A 38 -17.21 -12.35 11.74
CA SER A 38 -16.97 -13.05 12.99
C SER A 38 -15.62 -13.76 12.94
N ILE A 39 -14.99 -13.96 14.10
CA ILE A 39 -13.67 -14.61 14.19
C ILE A 39 -13.72 -16.02 13.60
N ASP A 40 -14.79 -16.79 13.83
CA ASP A 40 -14.98 -18.12 13.23
C ASP A 40 -14.87 -18.10 11.70
N LYS A 41 -15.42 -17.07 11.04
CA LYS A 41 -15.39 -16.90 9.59
C LYS A 41 -14.00 -16.48 9.10
N LEU A 42 -13.34 -15.59 9.83
CA LEU A 42 -11.98 -15.17 9.50
C LEU A 42 -11.00 -16.36 9.58
N LEU A 43 -11.19 -17.26 10.55
CA LEU A 43 -10.44 -18.51 10.65
C LEU A 43 -10.79 -19.54 9.57
N GLN A 44 -11.90 -19.34 8.85
CA GLN A 44 -12.31 -20.11 7.68
C GLN A 44 -12.03 -19.36 6.37
N ASP A 45 -10.95 -18.56 6.35
CA ASP A 45 -10.48 -17.83 5.17
C ASP A 45 -11.46 -16.78 4.61
N ALA A 46 -12.37 -16.23 5.43
CA ALA A 46 -13.20 -15.12 4.99
C ALA A 46 -12.36 -13.88 4.65
N GLU A 47 -12.53 -13.36 3.44
CA GLU A 47 -11.79 -12.19 2.95
C GLU A 47 -12.38 -10.87 3.48
N VAL A 48 -11.50 -9.97 3.91
CA VAL A 48 -11.84 -8.57 4.19
C VAL A 48 -11.78 -7.78 2.89
N LYS A 49 -12.91 -7.22 2.45
CA LYS A 49 -12.98 -6.41 1.23
C LYS A 49 -12.56 -4.98 1.52
N MET A 50 -11.34 -4.63 1.16
CA MET A 50 -10.84 -3.26 1.31
C MET A 50 -9.80 -2.95 0.24
N PRO A 51 -9.65 -1.67 -0.15
CA PRO A 51 -8.56 -1.27 -1.02
C PRO A 51 -7.21 -1.56 -0.34
N PRO A 52 -6.16 -1.83 -1.12
CA PRO A 52 -4.80 -1.97 -0.61
C PRO A 52 -4.41 -0.79 0.28
N GLN A 53 -3.84 -1.09 1.46
CA GLN A 53 -3.44 -0.06 2.43
C GLN A 53 -2.15 0.67 2.04
N HIS A 54 -1.33 0.07 1.17
CA HIS A 54 -0.13 0.69 0.65
C HIS A 54 -0.49 1.61 -0.51
N GLY A 55 -0.15 2.90 -0.39
CA GLY A 55 -0.37 3.88 -1.44
C GLY A 55 0.58 3.70 -2.62
N THR A 56 0.19 4.24 -3.78
CA THR A 56 1.10 4.38 -4.91
C THR A 56 2.09 5.51 -4.63
N PHE A 57 3.37 5.30 -4.94
CA PHE A 57 4.39 6.34 -4.82
C PHE A 57 4.17 7.45 -5.85
N LYS A 58 4.56 8.69 -5.53
CA LYS A 58 4.59 9.77 -6.52
C LYS A 58 5.51 9.38 -7.67
N SER A 59 5.07 9.55 -8.92
CA SER A 59 5.93 9.35 -10.08
C SER A 59 7.13 10.29 -10.01
N ALA A 60 8.32 9.76 -10.27
CA ALA A 60 9.54 10.56 -10.32
C ALA A 60 9.48 11.57 -11.47
N GLN A 61 10.10 12.74 -11.28
CA GLN A 61 10.24 13.72 -12.34
C GLN A 61 11.17 13.16 -13.42
N LEU A 62 10.76 13.27 -14.69
CA LEU A 62 11.65 13.02 -15.81
C LEU A 62 12.70 14.14 -15.84
N VAL A 63 13.98 13.77 -15.76
CA VAL A 63 15.08 14.72 -15.99
C VAL A 63 15.02 15.14 -17.44
N GLN A 64 14.86 16.45 -17.69
CA GLN A 64 15.01 16.99 -19.04
C GLN A 64 16.48 16.81 -19.44
N LYS A 65 16.72 16.12 -20.55
CA LYS A 65 18.05 15.93 -21.14
C LYS A 65 18.58 17.31 -21.59
N GLY A 66 19.17 18.06 -20.68
CA GLY A 66 19.60 19.44 -20.93
C GLY A 66 20.47 20.11 -19.86
N GLU A 67 20.71 19.50 -18.70
CA GLU A 67 21.70 19.99 -17.73
C GLU A 67 22.97 19.12 -17.77
N PRO A 68 24.17 19.73 -17.63
CA PRO A 68 25.43 19.05 -17.89
C PRO A 68 25.61 17.87 -16.94
N GLU A 69 26.06 16.77 -17.52
CA GLU A 69 26.41 15.52 -16.87
C GLU A 69 27.34 15.80 -15.67
N VAL A 70 26.80 15.74 -14.46
CA VAL A 70 27.61 15.71 -13.24
C VAL A 70 28.35 14.39 -13.27
N GLN A 71 29.59 14.43 -13.76
CA GLN A 71 30.49 13.30 -13.74
C GLN A 71 30.58 12.78 -12.31
N GLN A 72 30.15 11.54 -12.11
CA GLN A 72 30.33 10.84 -10.86
C GLN A 72 31.84 10.72 -10.63
N THR A 73 32.40 11.56 -9.76
CA THR A 73 33.80 11.51 -9.39
C THR A 73 34.06 10.17 -8.71
N SER A 74 34.77 9.27 -9.39
CA SER A 74 35.31 8.07 -8.76
C SER A 74 36.21 8.49 -7.60
N LEU A 75 35.94 7.98 -6.40
CA LEU A 75 36.78 8.14 -5.22
C LEU A 75 38.18 7.58 -5.51
N GLY A 76 39.11 8.47 -5.83
CA GLY A 76 40.51 8.12 -6.07
C GLY A 76 41.16 7.69 -4.76
N PHE A 77 41.47 6.41 -4.64
CA PHE A 77 42.44 5.92 -3.68
C PHE A 77 43.84 6.24 -4.22
N TYR A 78 44.57 7.12 -3.53
CA TYR A 78 46.00 7.31 -3.78
C TYR A 78 46.76 6.16 -3.09
N GLU A 79 47.39 5.28 -3.87
CA GLU A 79 48.51 4.48 -3.36
C GLU A 79 49.77 5.32 -3.42
N GLU A 80 50.34 5.57 -2.26
CA GLU A 80 51.62 6.25 -2.06
C GLU A 80 52.75 5.24 -2.31
N SER A 81 53.19 5.10 -3.56
CA SER A 81 54.43 4.39 -3.87
C SER A 81 55.60 5.35 -3.72
N VAL A 82 56.19 5.32 -2.52
CA VAL A 82 57.55 5.75 -2.24
C VAL A 82 58.54 4.97 -3.12
N GLU A 83 59.26 5.64 -4.02
CA GLU A 83 60.63 5.24 -4.33
C GLU A 83 61.52 6.47 -4.52
N GLN A 84 62.46 6.57 -3.59
CA GLN A 84 63.71 7.30 -3.71
C GLN A 84 64.50 6.76 -4.91
N LEU A 85 65.08 7.64 -5.71
CA LEU A 85 66.51 7.67 -6.07
C LEU A 85 66.83 8.97 -6.82
#